data_AF-T1BX31-F1
#
_entry.id   AF-T1BX31-F1
#
_cell.length_a   1.000
_cell.length_b   1.000
_cell.length_c   1.000
_cell.angle_alpha   90.00
_cell.angle_beta   90.00
_cell.angle_gamma   90.00
#
_symmetry.space_group_name_H-M   'P 1'
#
loop_
_entity.id
_entity.type
_entity.pdbx_description
1 polymer ?
#
loop_
_entity_poly.entity_id
_entity_poly.type
_entity_poly.pdbx_seq_one_letter_code
_entity_poly.pdbx_strand_id
1 'polypeptide(L)'
;LIYLIPLILFVILVSLGNDYTVFILSRVVEEGRRAPPLSAIPRGIGYSGAVVTSLGLILAASLGSLGLQPLGFLQQLGIAFAISLVIDTFLVRLYYFPAILSVAARRS
;
A
#
# COMPACT_ATOMS: atom_id res chain seq x y z
N LEU A 1 -8.74 26.86 0.91
CA LEU A 1 -7.99 25.70 1.46
C LEU A 1 -8.86 24.45 1.57
N ILE A 2 -10.07 24.52 2.16
CA ILE A 2 -10.97 23.35 2.37
C ILE A 2 -11.30 22.58 1.08
N TYR A 3 -11.54 23.27 -0.05
CA TYR A 3 -11.82 22.62 -1.34
C TYR A 3 -10.65 21.82 -1.93
N LEU A 4 -9.41 22.09 -1.50
CA LEU A 4 -8.22 21.37 -1.97
C LEU A 4 -7.96 20.12 -1.12
N ILE A 5 -8.58 19.97 0.05
CA ILE A 5 -8.35 18.85 0.97
C ILE A 5 -8.59 17.49 0.29
N PRO A 6 -9.71 17.26 -0.45
CA PRO A 6 -9.93 15.99 -1.12
C PRO A 6 -8.90 15.71 -2.21
N LEU A 7 -8.47 16.75 -2.94
CA LEU A 7 -7.46 16.61 -3.99
C LEU A 7 -6.08 16.29 -3.40
N ILE A 8 -5.68 17.00 -2.35
CA ILE A 8 -4.41 16.77 -1.65
C ILE A 8 -4.40 15.35 -1.05
N LEU A 9 -5.50 14.95 -0.40
CA LEU A 9 -5.66 13.60 0.11
C LEU A 9 -5.55 12.57 -1.00
N PHE A 10 -6.29 12.74 -2.09
CA PHE A 10 -6.22 11.83 -3.23
C PHE A 10 -4.80 11.66 -3.75
N VAL A 11 -4.09 12.77 -4.01
CA VAL A 11 -2.72 12.74 -4.54
C VAL A 11 -1.77 12.06 -3.57
N ILE A 12 -1.80 12.40 -2.27
CA ILE A 12 -0.90 11.80 -1.29
C ILE A 12 -1.22 10.31 -1.11
N LEU A 13 -2.50 9.94 -0.98
CA LEU A 13 -2.92 8.56 -0.78
C LEU A 13 -2.55 7.67 -1.97
N VAL A 14 -2.77 8.15 -3.20
CA VAL A 14 -2.35 7.46 -4.42
C VAL A 14 -0.83 7.33 -4.49
N SER A 15 -0.08 8.38 -4.12
CA SER A 15 1.38 8.34 -4.14
C SER A 15 1.93 7.33 -3.13
N LEU A 16 1.43 7.35 -1.90
CA LEU A 16 1.86 6.43 -0.83
C LEU A 16 1.55 4.97 -1.15
N GLY A 17 0.36 4.66 -1.67
CA GLY A 17 0.00 3.27 -2.03
C GLY A 17 0.87 2.69 -3.14
N ASN A 18 1.34 3.54 -4.06
CA ASN A 18 2.12 3.12 -5.21
C ASN A 18 3.55 2.67 -4.82
N ASP A 19 4.23 3.41 -3.95
CA ASP A 19 5.64 3.13 -3.58
C ASP A 19 5.81 1.73 -2.96
N TYR A 20 4.90 1.34 -2.07
CA TYR A 20 4.92 0.02 -1.45
C TYR A 20 4.59 -1.11 -2.42
N THR A 21 3.72 -0.83 -3.38
CA THR A 21 3.34 -1.80 -4.42
C THR A 21 4.51 -2.07 -5.35
N VAL A 22 5.28 -1.04 -5.70
CA VAL A 22 6.51 -1.14 -6.48
C VAL A 22 7.57 -1.98 -5.77
N PHE A 23 7.72 -1.85 -4.44
CA PHE A 23 8.69 -2.66 -3.70
C PHE A 23 8.36 -4.17 -3.75
N ILE A 24 7.09 -4.54 -3.53
CA ILE A 24 6.67 -5.94 -3.62
C ILE A 24 6.77 -6.44 -5.07
N LEU A 25 6.35 -5.63 -6.05
CA LEU A 25 6.44 -5.99 -7.46
C LEU A 25 7.88 -6.28 -7.86
N SER A 26 8.82 -5.43 -7.44
CA SER A 26 10.24 -5.59 -7.73
C SER A 26 10.76 -6.93 -7.21
N ARG A 27 10.33 -7.35 -6.01
CA ARG A 27 10.69 -8.66 -5.47
C ARG A 27 10.02 -9.83 -6.19
N VAL A 28 8.76 -9.70 -6.58
CA VAL A 28 8.08 -10.72 -7.39
C VAL A 28 8.77 -10.90 -8.75
N VAL A 29 9.18 -9.80 -9.40
CA VAL A 29 9.92 -9.84 -10.67
C VAL A 29 11.30 -10.48 -10.48
N GLU A 30 11.98 -10.20 -9.38
CA GLU A 30 13.29 -10.80 -9.08
C GLU A 30 13.19 -12.31 -8.84
N GLU A 31 12.18 -12.76 -8.10
CA GLU A 31 11.88 -14.20 -7.95
C GLU A 31 11.41 -14.84 -9.28
N GLY A 32 10.70 -14.08 -10.12
CA GLY A 32 10.25 -14.50 -11.46
C GLY A 32 11.39 -14.76 -12.44
N ARG A 33 12.60 -14.24 -12.18
CA ARG A 33 13.81 -14.60 -12.94
C ARG A 33 14.34 -15.99 -12.58
N ARG A 34 13.99 -16.51 -11.40
CA ARG A 34 14.50 -17.77 -10.85
C ARG A 34 13.45 -18.89 -10.90
N ALA A 35 12.17 -18.55 -10.97
CA ALA A 35 11.07 -19.49 -10.93
C ALA A 35 9.90 -19.05 -11.84
N PRO A 36 9.05 -19.98 -12.29
CA PRO A 36 7.85 -19.65 -13.06
C PRO A 36 6.97 -18.60 -12.35
N PRO A 37 6.27 -17.72 -13.09
CA PRO A 37 5.50 -16.59 -12.52
C PRO A 37 4.52 -17.01 -11.41
N LEU A 38 3.83 -18.15 -11.59
CA LEU A 38 2.84 -18.66 -10.65
C LEU A 38 3.44 -19.11 -9.30
N SER A 39 4.71 -19.51 -9.26
CA SER A 39 5.41 -19.87 -8.01
C SER A 39 6.24 -18.73 -7.44
N ALA A 40 6.63 -17.76 -8.28
CA ALA A 40 7.35 -16.56 -7.87
C ALA A 40 6.47 -15.56 -7.09
N ILE A 41 5.19 -15.40 -7.46
CA ILE A 41 4.25 -14.49 -6.79
C ILE A 41 4.13 -14.78 -5.28
N PRO A 42 3.74 -15.99 -4.82
CA PRO A 42 3.61 -16.26 -3.38
C PRO A 42 4.94 -16.20 -2.64
N ARG A 43 6.08 -16.53 -3.28
CA ARG A 43 7.41 -16.43 -2.67
C ARG A 43 7.86 -14.98 -2.47
N GLY A 44 7.70 -14.14 -3.49
CA GLY A 44 8.05 -12.71 -3.42
C GLY A 44 7.20 -11.96 -2.40
N ILE A 45 5.90 -12.29 -2.32
CA ILE A 45 4.98 -11.70 -1.34
C ILE A 45 5.30 -12.21 0.08
N GLY A 46 5.55 -13.51 0.27
CA GLY A 46 5.82 -14.09 1.60
C GLY A 46 7.04 -13.48 2.29
N TYR A 47 8.14 -13.29 1.56
CA TYR A 47 9.38 -12.71 2.11
C TYR A 47 9.27 -11.21 2.43
N SER A 48 8.57 -10.46 1.58
CA SER A 48 8.56 -9.00 1.63
C SER A 48 7.33 -8.46 2.37
N GLY A 49 6.26 -9.26 2.43
CA GLY A 49 4.95 -8.85 2.92
C GLY A 49 4.97 -8.46 4.38
N ALA A 50 5.66 -9.21 5.25
CA ALA A 50 5.73 -8.91 6.68
C ALA A 50 6.45 -7.57 6.96
N VAL A 51 7.57 -7.31 6.27
CA VAL A 51 8.34 -6.07 6.41
C VAL A 51 7.53 -4.88 5.91
N VAL A 52 6.94 -4.99 4.72
CA VAL A 52 6.13 -3.90 4.13
C VAL A 52 4.86 -3.63 4.94
N THR A 53 4.22 -4.67 5.46
CA THR A 53 3.04 -4.53 6.34
C THR A 53 3.38 -3.78 7.63
N SER A 54 4.53 -4.09 8.22
CA SER A 54 5.01 -3.40 9.43
C SER A 54 5.28 -1.92 9.14
N LEU A 55 5.91 -1.60 8.01
CA LEU A 55 6.16 -0.22 7.59
C LEU A 55 4.85 0.53 7.32
N GLY A 56 3.88 -0.11 6.67
CA GLY A 56 2.55 0.47 6.41
C GLY A 56 1.80 0.79 7.71
N LEU A 57 1.84 -0.10 8.70
CA LEU A 57 1.23 0.11 10.02
C LEU A 57 1.90 1.23 10.81
N ILE A 58 3.24 1.28 10.80
CA ILE A 58 3.99 2.37 11.44
C ILE A 58 3.60 3.70 10.81
N LEU A 59 3.56 3.79 9.47
CA LEU A 59 3.16 5.02 8.78
C LEU A 59 1.71 5.39 9.08
N ALA A 60 0.80 4.41 9.11
CA ALA A 60 -0.61 4.61 9.45
C ALA A 60 -0.76 5.22 10.85
N ALA A 61 -0.01 4.71 11.83
CA ALA A 61 0.00 5.26 13.18
C ALA A 61 0.61 6.66 13.23
N SER A 62 1.75 6.88 12.56
CA SER A 62 2.45 8.17 12.55
C SER A 62 1.61 9.27 11.89
N LEU A 63 1.09 9.04 10.67
CA LEU A 63 0.23 10.01 9.99
C LEU A 63 -1.16 10.10 10.64
N GLY A 64 -1.66 8.98 11.16
CA GLY A 64 -2.91 8.93 11.93
C GLY A 64 -2.89 9.80 13.17
N SER A 65 -1.72 9.99 13.79
CA SER A 65 -1.57 10.88 14.97
C SER A 65 -1.90 12.35 14.67
N LEU A 66 -1.85 12.79 13.40
CA LEU A 66 -2.33 14.11 12.99
C LEU A 66 -3.84 14.29 13.27
N GLY A 67 -4.58 13.18 13.32
CA GLY A 67 -5.99 13.07 13.68
C GLY A 67 -6.31 13.50 15.12
N LEU A 68 -5.30 13.60 15.98
CA LEU A 68 -5.44 14.01 17.37
C LEU A 68 -5.29 15.52 17.56
N GLN A 69 -4.85 16.24 16.52
CA GLN A 69 -4.60 17.67 16.61
C GLN A 69 -5.91 18.47 16.55
N PRO A 70 -6.06 19.54 17.36
CA PRO A 70 -7.28 20.36 17.39
C PRO A 70 -7.41 21.32 16.19
N LEU A 71 -6.71 21.04 15.08
CA LEU A 71 -6.84 21.76 13.82
C LEU A 71 -7.66 20.91 12.84
N GLY A 72 -8.84 21.39 12.44
CA GLY A 72 -9.77 20.62 11.60
C GLY A 72 -9.15 20.07 10.31
N PHE A 73 -8.21 20.80 9.69
CA PHE A 73 -7.45 20.33 8.53
C PHE A 73 -6.57 19.11 8.84
N LEU A 74 -5.75 19.18 9.90
CA LEU A 74 -4.87 18.08 10.30
C LEU A 74 -5.67 16.87 10.77
N GLN A 75 -6.81 17.12 11.42
CA GLN A 75 -7.70 16.09 11.90
C GLN A 75 -8.25 15.23 10.74
N GLN A 76 -8.76 15.90 9.70
CA GLN A 76 -9.25 15.24 8.48
C GLN A 76 -8.15 14.48 7.76
N LEU A 77 -6.95 15.07 7.66
CA LEU A 77 -5.80 14.41 7.05
C LEU A 77 -5.40 13.14 7.80
N GLY A 78 -5.25 13.22 9.12
CA GLY A 78 -4.81 12.08 9.92
C GLY A 78 -5.79 10.92 9.88
N ILE A 79 -7.09 11.19 9.99
CA ILE A 79 -8.14 10.16 9.89
C ILE A 79 -8.11 9.51 8.50
N ALA A 80 -8.02 10.31 7.44
CA ALA A 80 -7.96 9.79 6.07
C ALA A 80 -6.70 8.94 5.84
N PHE A 81 -5.53 9.35 6.34
CA PHE A 81 -4.31 8.56 6.25
C PHE A 81 -4.41 7.24 7.01
N ALA A 82 -4.91 7.26 8.25
CA ALA A 82 -5.05 6.06 9.06
C ALA A 82 -5.95 5.03 8.36
N ILE A 83 -7.14 5.43 7.90
CA ILE A 83 -8.08 4.54 7.22
C ILE A 83 -7.47 4.00 5.92
N SER A 84 -6.90 4.88 5.10
CA SER A 84 -6.41 4.50 3.78
C SER A 84 -5.20 3.57 3.85
N LEU A 85 -4.27 3.81 4.78
CA LEU A 85 -3.09 2.96 4.93
C LEU A 85 -3.43 1.59 5.53
N VAL A 86 -4.41 1.52 6.44
CA VAL A 86 -4.95 0.25 6.94
C VAL A 86 -5.62 -0.52 5.79
N ILE A 87 -6.49 0.13 5.01
CA ILE A 87 -7.13 -0.49 3.85
C ILE A 87 -6.09 -0.96 2.83
N ASP A 88 -5.10 -0.13 2.49
CA ASP A 88 -4.04 -0.50 1.55
C ASP A 88 -3.27 -1.74 2.05
N THR A 89 -2.85 -1.71 3.30
CA THR A 89 -2.02 -2.77 3.90
C THR A 89 -2.76 -4.11 3.98
N PHE A 90 -4.04 -4.11 4.36
CA PHE A 90 -4.79 -5.36 4.57
C PHE A 90 -5.63 -5.82 3.39
N LEU A 91 -6.28 -4.90 2.65
CA LEU A 91 -7.18 -5.25 1.55
C LEU A 91 -6.47 -5.22 0.21
N VAL A 92 -5.84 -4.09 -0.12
CA VAL A 92 -5.24 -3.91 -1.44
C VAL A 92 -4.02 -4.83 -1.60
N ARG A 93 -3.14 -4.86 -0.61
CA ARG A 93 -1.86 -5.56 -0.68
C ARG A 93 -1.96 -7.08 -0.53
N LEU A 94 -2.86 -7.57 0.34
CA LEU A 94 -3.00 -9.01 0.59
C LEU A 94 -3.93 -9.70 -0.40
N TYR A 95 -4.94 -8.99 -0.94
CA TYR A 95 -5.94 -9.59 -1.82
C TYR A 95 -5.91 -9.05 -3.24
N TYR A 96 -6.05 -7.73 -3.40
CA TYR A 96 -6.22 -7.13 -4.71
C TYR A 96 -4.96 -7.24 -5.59
N PHE A 97 -3.80 -6.91 -5.02
CA PHE A 97 -2.53 -6.91 -5.74
C PHE A 97 -2.09 -8.33 -6.17
N PRO A 98 -2.10 -9.37 -5.31
CA PRO A 98 -1.78 -10.73 -5.73
C PRO A 98 -2.79 -11.29 -6.73
N ALA A 99 -4.07 -10.93 -6.63
CA ALA A 99 -5.09 -11.32 -7.59
C ALA A 99 -4.82 -10.74 -8.99
N ILE A 100 -4.46 -9.45 -9.09
CA ILE A 100 -4.10 -8.85 -10.37
C ILE A 100 -2.84 -9.49 -10.95
N LEU A 101 -1.80 -9.67 -10.14
CA LEU A 101 -0.55 -10.29 -10.59
C LEU A 101 -0.77 -11.72 -11.10
N SER A 102 -1.60 -12.50 -10.42
CA SER A 102 -1.90 -13.87 -10.85
C SER A 102 -2.76 -13.93 -12.11
N VAL A 103 -3.66 -12.97 -12.34
CA VAL A 103 -4.38 -12.84 -13.62
C VAL A 103 -3.45 -12.41 -14.74
N ALA A 104 -2.58 -11.42 -14.49
CA ALA A 104 -1.61 -10.95 -15.48
C ALA A 104 -0.62 -12.06 -15.87
N ALA A 105 -0.13 -12.82 -14.89
CA ALA A 105 0.78 -13.94 -15.10
C ALA A 105 0.17 -15.11 -15.90
N ARG A 106 -1.15 -15.25 -15.94
CA ARG A 106 -1.84 -16.26 -16.78
C ARG A 106 -1.93 -15.85 -18.26
N ARG A 107 -1.71 -14.57 -18.58
CA ARG A 107 -1.79 -14.03 -19.95
C ARG A 107 -0.44 -13.95 -20.67
N SER A 108 0.66 -14.14 -19.94
CA SER A 108 2.05 -14.18 -20.41
C SER A 108 2.59 -15.60 -20.36
#